data_AF-A3X131-F1
#
_entry.id   AF-A3X131-F1
#
_cell.length_a   1.000
_cell.length_b   1.000
_cell.length_c   1.000
_cell.angle_alpha   90.00
_cell.angle_beta   90.00
_cell.angle_gamma   90.00
#
_symmetry.space_group_name_H-M   'P 1'
#
loop_
_entity.id
_entity.type
_entity.pdbx_description
1 polymer ?
#
loop_
_entity_poly.entity_id
_entity_poly.type
_entity_poly.pdbx_seq_one_letter_code
_entity_poly.pdbx_strand_id
1 'polypeptide(L)'
;MKWWTLKWTAKMPKKVTRLDLCRELLELRAKYADPIDRMDAIKSELKLLSRKDGKFRETIAGLGYVSVSPETPERVVGEQPVIDVANWQGLKEARREKLLADGLVSIQPIIKGAYYGRVDVKLQA
;
A
#
# COMPACT_ATOMS: atom_id res chain seq x y z
N MET A 1 -48.61 43.00 -13.61
CA MET A 1 -48.30 42.05 -12.53
C MET A 1 -46.91 41.47 -12.77
N LYS A 2 -46.03 41.53 -11.75
CA LYS A 2 -44.58 41.34 -11.86
C LYS A 2 -44.22 39.86 -12.03
N TRP A 3 -43.37 39.58 -13.02
CA TRP A 3 -42.77 38.27 -13.26
C TRP A 3 -41.58 38.10 -12.31
N TRP A 4 -41.61 37.07 -11.48
CA TRP A 4 -40.51 36.77 -10.57
C TRP A 4 -39.50 35.87 -11.30
N THR A 5 -38.38 36.43 -11.73
CA THR A 5 -37.22 35.66 -12.17
C THR A 5 -36.47 35.15 -10.94
N LEU A 6 -36.61 33.86 -10.62
CA LEU A 6 -35.69 33.19 -9.69
C LEU A 6 -34.28 33.17 -10.31
N LYS A 7 -33.43 34.11 -9.89
CA LYS A 7 -32.00 34.03 -10.14
C LYS A 7 -31.41 32.93 -9.27
N TRP A 8 -31.26 31.73 -9.84
CA TRP A 8 -30.41 30.69 -9.28
C TRP A 8 -28.95 31.15 -9.39
N THR A 9 -28.44 31.83 -8.36
CA THR A 9 -26.99 32.02 -8.22
C THR A 9 -26.39 30.74 -7.65
N ALA A 10 -26.14 29.76 -8.52
CA ALA A 10 -25.28 28.64 -8.17
C ALA A 10 -23.88 29.21 -7.88
N LYS A 11 -23.55 29.40 -6.59
CA LYS A 11 -22.16 29.63 -6.16
C LYS A 11 -21.39 28.38 -6.60
N MET A 12 -20.65 28.48 -7.70
CA MET A 12 -19.72 27.44 -8.10
C MET A 12 -18.80 27.16 -6.90
N PRO A 13 -18.61 25.89 -6.50
CA PRO A 13 -17.69 25.59 -5.41
C PRO A 13 -16.32 26.17 -5.76
N LYS A 14 -15.73 26.96 -4.85
CA LYS A 14 -14.36 27.46 -5.00
C LYS A 14 -13.49 26.26 -5.34
N LYS A 15 -12.70 26.33 -6.41
CA LYS A 15 -11.71 25.29 -6.73
C LYS A 15 -10.84 25.11 -5.50
N VAL A 16 -10.93 23.94 -4.86
CA VAL A 16 -10.13 23.61 -3.69
C VAL A 16 -8.66 23.61 -4.14
N THR A 17 -7.83 24.42 -3.50
CA THR A 17 -6.41 24.47 -3.86
C THR A 17 -5.68 23.27 -3.24
N ARG A 18 -4.48 22.96 -3.75
CA ARG A 18 -3.63 21.90 -3.16
C ARG A 18 -3.35 22.18 -1.69
N LEU A 19 -3.17 23.47 -1.34
CA LEU A 19 -2.89 23.90 0.03
C LEU A 19 -4.10 23.65 0.94
N ASP A 20 -5.32 23.91 0.45
CA ASP A 20 -6.55 23.66 1.22
C ASP A 20 -6.70 22.17 1.54
N LEU A 21 -6.46 21.28 0.55
CA LEU A 21 -6.51 19.82 0.76
C LEU A 21 -5.44 19.34 1.75
N CYS A 22 -4.21 19.84 1.64
CA CYS A 22 -3.14 19.48 2.57
C CYS A 22 -3.48 19.94 4.00
N ARG A 23 -4.02 21.15 4.15
CA ARG A 23 -4.43 21.70 5.44
C ARG A 23 -5.56 20.88 6.05
N GLU A 24 -6.61 20.61 5.30
CA GLU A 24 -7.74 19.79 5.76
C GLU A 24 -7.28 18.39 6.18
N LEU A 25 -6.38 17.78 5.42
CA LEU A 25 -5.83 16.47 5.76
C LEU A 25 -5.02 16.47 7.06
N LEU A 26 -4.22 17.51 7.30
CA LEU A 26 -3.48 17.69 8.56
C LEU A 26 -4.41 17.94 9.74
N GLU A 27 -5.43 18.78 9.56
CA GLU A 27 -6.44 19.07 10.58
C GLU A 27 -7.25 17.82 10.94
N LEU A 28 -7.63 17.00 9.96
CA LEU A 28 -8.28 15.71 10.20
C LEU A 28 -7.37 14.74 10.93
N ARG A 29 -6.10 14.64 10.54
CA ARG A 29 -5.12 13.78 11.22
C ARG A 29 -4.92 14.20 12.68
N ALA A 30 -4.86 15.50 12.95
CA ALA A 30 -4.75 16.03 14.31
C ALA A 30 -6.03 15.79 15.13
N LYS A 31 -7.21 16.05 14.54
CA LYS A 31 -8.51 15.89 15.20
C LYS A 31 -8.77 14.45 15.65
N TYR A 32 -8.34 13.47 14.85
CA TYR A 32 -8.54 12.05 15.12
C TYR A 32 -7.24 11.33 15.53
N ALA A 33 -6.25 12.06 16.06
CA ALA A 33 -5.00 11.47 16.52
C ALA A 33 -5.25 10.36 17.56
N ASP A 34 -5.94 10.66 18.67
CA ASP A 34 -6.18 9.68 19.73
C ASP A 34 -7.00 8.46 19.26
N PRO A 35 -8.09 8.61 18.48
CA PRO A 35 -8.78 7.45 17.90
C PRO A 35 -7.89 6.60 17.00
N ILE A 36 -7.04 7.21 16.17
CA ILE A 36 -6.11 6.48 15.29
C ILE A 36 -5.09 5.71 16.12
N ASP A 37 -4.50 6.35 17.13
CA ASP A 37 -3.53 5.72 18.03
C ASP A 37 -4.18 4.57 18.81
N ARG A 38 -5.44 4.75 19.26
CA ARG A 38 -6.21 3.68 19.89
C ARG A 38 -6.48 2.52 18.93
N MET A 39 -6.80 2.79 17.67
CA MET A 39 -6.96 1.73 16.66
C MET A 39 -5.67 0.93 16.46
N ASP A 40 -4.52 1.60 16.42
CA ASP A 40 -3.24 0.92 16.24
C ASP A 40 -2.81 0.14 17.49
N ALA A 41 -3.14 0.63 18.69
CA ALA A 41 -3.01 -0.13 19.93
C ALA A 41 -3.87 -1.41 19.91
N ILE A 42 -5.15 -1.31 19.53
CA ILE A 42 -6.06 -2.47 19.42
C ILE A 42 -5.54 -3.47 18.38
N LYS A 43 -5.09 -3.03 17.20
CA LYS A 43 -4.51 -3.93 16.19
C LYS A 43 -3.29 -4.66 16.74
N SER A 44 -2.47 -4.00 17.55
CA SER A 44 -1.29 -4.60 18.18
C SER A 44 -1.69 -5.66 19.20
N GLU A 45 -2.69 -5.38 20.06
CA GLU A 45 -3.26 -6.37 20.99
C GLU A 45 -3.85 -7.58 20.25
N LEU A 46 -4.64 -7.36 19.19
CA LEU A 46 -5.21 -8.42 18.38
C LEU A 46 -4.14 -9.32 17.72
N LYS A 47 -3.03 -8.73 17.25
CA LYS A 47 -1.88 -9.49 16.74
C LYS A 47 -1.22 -10.33 17.83
N LEU A 48 -1.18 -9.86 19.07
CA LEU A 48 -0.66 -10.66 20.19
C LEU A 48 -1.57 -11.84 20.52
N LEU A 49 -2.89 -11.66 20.44
CA LEU A 49 -3.86 -12.75 20.60
C LEU A 49 -3.72 -13.79 19.48
N SER A 50 -3.56 -13.36 18.22
CA SER A 50 -3.41 -14.31 17.11
C SER A 50 -2.14 -15.16 17.19
N ARG A 51 -1.10 -14.72 17.91
CA ARG A 51 0.08 -15.54 18.21
C ARG A 51 -0.25 -16.76 19.11
N LYS A 52 -1.28 -16.66 19.96
CA LYS A 52 -1.75 -17.75 20.83
C LYS A 52 -2.85 -18.56 20.17
N ASP A 53 -3.84 -17.89 19.62
CA ASP A 53 -5.09 -18.50 19.14
C ASP A 53 -5.03 -18.90 17.65
N GLY A 54 -3.95 -18.53 16.97
CA GLY A 54 -3.81 -18.71 15.53
C GLY A 54 -4.56 -17.65 14.73
N LYS A 55 -4.79 -17.94 13.44
CA LYS A 55 -5.55 -17.06 12.55
C LYS A 55 -7.03 -17.13 12.92
N PHE A 56 -7.65 -15.97 13.14
CA PHE A 56 -9.09 -15.90 13.47
C PHE A 56 -9.80 -14.75 12.74
N ARG A 57 -11.13 -14.82 12.71
CA ARG A 57 -12.01 -13.81 12.14
C ARG A 57 -13.24 -13.66 13.01
N GLU A 58 -13.44 -12.46 13.55
CA GLU A 58 -14.63 -12.12 14.32
C GLU A 58 -15.58 -11.28 13.47
N THR A 59 -16.87 -11.62 13.48
CA THR A 59 -17.92 -10.89 12.78
C THR A 59 -18.90 -10.31 13.79
N ILE A 60 -19.11 -9.00 13.76
CA ILE A 60 -20.05 -8.30 14.62
C ILE A 60 -21.24 -7.85 13.76
N ALA A 61 -22.43 -8.37 14.08
CA ALA A 61 -23.65 -8.06 13.36
C ALA A 61 -23.89 -6.54 13.35
N GLY A 62 -24.17 -5.99 12.15
CA GLY A 62 -24.40 -4.56 11.95
C GLY A 62 -23.14 -3.68 11.87
N LEU A 63 -21.93 -4.21 12.11
CA LEU A 63 -20.68 -3.44 12.03
C LEU A 63 -19.69 -3.97 10.97
N GLY A 64 -19.53 -5.29 10.85
CA GLY A 64 -18.60 -5.88 9.89
C GLY A 64 -17.77 -7.01 10.49
N TYR A 65 -16.57 -7.25 9.96
CA TYR A 65 -15.66 -8.28 10.47
C TYR A 65 -14.22 -7.77 10.63
N VAL A 66 -13.49 -8.38 11.55
CA VAL A 66 -12.04 -8.18 11.74
C VAL A 66 -11.37 -9.52 11.52
N SER A 67 -10.43 -9.58 10.56
CA SER A 67 -9.62 -10.77 10.29
C SER A 67 -8.19 -10.52 10.74
N VAL A 68 -7.67 -11.41 11.59
CA VAL A 68 -6.34 -11.27 12.18
C VAL A 68 -5.53 -12.52 11.86
N SER A 69 -4.31 -12.32 11.40
CA SER A 69 -3.36 -13.41 11.15
C SER A 69 -2.12 -13.20 12.02
N PRO A 70 -1.52 -14.27 12.57
CA PRO A 70 -0.27 -14.16 13.29
C PRO A 70 0.88 -13.77 12.35
N GLU A 71 1.94 -13.24 12.95
CA GLU A 71 3.23 -13.13 12.26
C GLU A 71 3.69 -14.53 11.85
N THR A 72 4.03 -14.68 10.58
CA THR A 72 4.61 -15.92 10.07
C THR A 72 6.12 -15.72 10.02
N PRO A 73 6.93 -16.60 10.64
CA PRO A 73 8.38 -16.48 10.56
C PRO A 73 8.82 -16.55 9.10
N GLU A 74 9.92 -15.87 8.80
CA GLU A 74 10.56 -16.01 7.50
C GLU A 74 10.93 -17.47 7.30
N ARG A 75 10.51 -18.02 6.16
CA ARG A 75 10.79 -19.40 5.79
C ARG A 75 11.36 -19.41 4.38
N VAL A 76 12.44 -20.16 4.20
CA VAL A 76 12.97 -20.45 2.88
C VAL A 76 12.05 -21.48 2.24
N VAL A 77 11.26 -21.05 1.25
CA VAL A 77 10.33 -21.93 0.52
C VAL A 77 11.05 -22.65 -0.63
N GLY A 78 12.27 -22.22 -0.95
CA GLY A 78 13.14 -22.81 -1.97
C GLY A 78 14.35 -21.90 -2.23
N GLU A 79 15.20 -22.31 -3.16
CA GLU A 79 16.36 -21.53 -3.59
C GLU A 79 16.11 -20.98 -5.00
N GLN A 80 16.32 -19.68 -5.16
CA GLN A 80 16.29 -19.04 -6.47
C GLN A 80 17.73 -18.85 -6.96
N PRO A 81 18.17 -19.52 -8.05
CA PRO A 81 19.49 -19.28 -8.60
C PRO A 81 19.57 -17.84 -9.13
N VAL A 82 20.65 -17.14 -8.75
CA VAL A 82 20.91 -15.75 -9.16
C VAL A 82 22.08 -15.75 -10.12
N ILE A 83 21.90 -15.08 -11.26
CA ILE A 83 22.99 -14.83 -12.20
C ILE A 83 23.73 -13.57 -11.75
N ASP A 84 25.01 -13.71 -11.47
CA ASP A 84 25.89 -12.57 -11.26
C ASP A 84 26.09 -11.83 -12.59
N VAL A 85 25.64 -10.58 -12.65
CA VAL A 85 25.62 -9.79 -13.89
C VAL A 85 27.03 -9.45 -14.36
N ALA A 86 27.97 -9.20 -13.45
CA ALA A 86 29.34 -8.87 -13.81
C ALA A 86 30.05 -10.08 -14.43
N ASN A 87 29.88 -11.25 -13.83
CA ASN A 87 30.38 -12.51 -14.37
C ASN A 87 29.70 -12.87 -15.69
N TRP A 88 28.39 -12.67 -15.81
CA TRP A 88 27.65 -12.87 -17.06
C TRP A 88 28.20 -11.99 -18.19
N GLN A 89 28.42 -10.70 -17.94
CA GLN A 89 28.99 -9.77 -18.93
C GLN A 89 30.44 -10.11 -19.30
N GLY A 90 31.20 -10.65 -18.35
CA GLY A 90 32.57 -11.13 -18.58
C GLY A 90 32.67 -12.44 -19.38
N LEU A 91 31.56 -13.15 -19.62
CA LEU A 91 31.57 -14.37 -20.43
C LEU A 91 31.75 -14.05 -21.92
N LYS A 92 32.58 -14.86 -22.59
CA LYS A 92 32.66 -14.88 -24.06
C LYS A 92 31.26 -15.05 -24.66
N GLU A 93 30.99 -14.35 -25.75
CA GLU A 93 29.68 -14.33 -26.42
C GLU A 93 29.16 -15.71 -26.77
N ALA A 94 29.97 -16.56 -27.39
CA ALA A 94 29.61 -17.95 -27.71
C ALA A 94 29.15 -18.77 -26.49
N ARG A 95 29.68 -18.47 -25.29
CA ARG A 95 29.27 -19.15 -24.05
C ARG A 95 27.94 -18.61 -23.53
N ARG A 96 27.67 -17.31 -23.66
CA ARG A 96 26.38 -16.70 -23.33
C ARG A 96 25.28 -17.26 -24.22
N GLU A 97 25.53 -17.32 -25.53
CA GLU A 97 24.60 -17.89 -26.51
C GLU A 97 24.31 -19.36 -26.23
N LYS A 98 25.34 -20.16 -25.91
CA LYS A 98 25.15 -21.56 -25.52
C LYS A 98 24.26 -21.70 -24.27
N LEU A 99 24.48 -20.88 -23.24
CA LEU A 99 23.67 -20.92 -22.02
C LEU A 99 22.20 -20.51 -22.24
N LEU A 100 21.95 -19.59 -23.19
CA LEU A 100 20.61 -19.25 -23.64
C LEU A 100 19.99 -20.38 -24.47
N ALA A 101 20.74 -20.97 -25.40
CA ALA A 101 20.29 -22.05 -26.28
C ALA A 101 19.99 -23.35 -25.52
N ASP A 102 20.81 -23.68 -24.52
CA ASP A 102 20.60 -24.83 -23.63
C ASP A 102 19.44 -24.59 -22.63
N GLY A 103 18.84 -23.39 -22.61
CA GLY A 103 17.71 -23.04 -21.75
C GLY A 103 18.05 -22.83 -20.28
N LEU A 104 19.34 -22.78 -19.93
CA LEU A 104 19.83 -22.58 -18.56
C LEU A 104 19.67 -21.13 -18.09
N VAL A 105 19.64 -20.18 -19.03
CA VAL A 105 19.43 -18.77 -18.75
C VAL A 105 18.29 -18.27 -19.63
N SER A 106 17.37 -17.51 -19.03
CA SER A 106 16.33 -16.78 -19.77
C SER A 106 16.32 -15.32 -19.37
N ILE A 107 16.27 -14.42 -20.35
CA ILE A 107 16.15 -12.98 -20.10
C ILE A 107 14.66 -12.64 -20.10
N GLN A 108 14.12 -12.33 -18.93
CA GLN A 108 12.73 -11.94 -18.74
C GLN A 108 12.64 -10.43 -18.46
N PRO A 109 11.60 -9.74 -18.94
CA PRO A 109 11.38 -8.33 -18.59
C PRO A 109 11.10 -8.19 -17.09
N ILE A 110 11.80 -7.27 -16.44
CA ILE A 110 11.51 -6.88 -15.05
C ILE A 110 10.37 -5.86 -15.09
N ILE A 111 9.15 -6.33 -14.84
CA ILE A 111 7.98 -5.45 -14.75
C ILE A 111 7.93 -4.88 -13.33
N LYS A 112 8.24 -3.59 -13.18
CA LYS A 112 7.90 -2.88 -11.95
C LYS A 112 6.38 -2.75 -11.91
N GLY A 113 5.77 -3.17 -10.80
CA GLY A 113 4.32 -3.05 -10.61
C GLY A 113 3.85 -1.60 -10.79
N ALA A 114 2.59 -1.44 -11.19
CA ALA A 114 2.00 -0.12 -11.35
C ALA A 114 2.06 0.67 -10.03
N TYR A 115 2.59 1.89 -10.10
CA TYR A 115 2.64 2.81 -8.96
C TYR A 115 1.47 3.78 -9.03
N TYR A 116 0.54 3.68 -8.08
CA TYR A 116 -0.71 4.45 -8.06
C TYR A 116 -0.61 5.74 -7.25
N GLY A 117 0.61 6.25 -7.02
CA GLY A 117 0.85 7.42 -6.16
C GLY A 117 0.79 7.08 -4.67
N ARG A 118 1.23 8.03 -3.84
CA ARG A 118 1.27 7.93 -2.37
C ARG A 118 1.04 9.31 -1.76
N VAL A 119 0.32 9.36 -0.65
CA VAL A 119 0.20 10.55 0.22
C VAL A 119 0.57 10.11 1.63
N ASP A 120 1.59 10.73 2.20
CA ASP A 120 2.03 10.49 3.57
C ASP A 120 1.71 11.73 4.43
N VAL A 121 1.14 11.53 5.61
CA VAL A 121 0.75 12.61 6.54
C VAL A 121 1.56 12.48 7.81
N LYS A 122 2.31 13.53 8.16
CA LYS A 122 3.12 13.59 9.38
C LYS A 122 2.80 14.90 10.11
N LEU A 123 2.32 14.78 11.34
CA LEU A 123 2.19 15.93 12.23
C LEU A 123 3.58 16.30 12.76
N GLN A 124 3.80 17.59 13.05
CA GLN A 124 4.98 18.01 13.78
C GLN A 124 4.89 17.47 15.21
N ALA A 125 6.03 17.00 15.73
CA ALA A 125 6.18 16.52 17.10
C ALA A 125 6.21 17.67 18.10
#